data_AF-A0ABD2JCG6-F1
#
_entry.id   AF-A0ABD2JCG6-F1
#
_cell.length_a   1.000
_cell.length_b   1.000
_cell.length_c   1.000
_cell.angle_alpha   90.00
_cell.angle_beta   90.00
_cell.angle_gamma   90.00
#
_symmetry.space_group_name_H-M   'P 1'
#
loop_
_entity.id
_entity.type
_entity.pdbx_description
1 polymer ?
#
loop_
_entity_poly.entity_id
_entity_poly.type
_entity_poly.pdbx_seq_one_letter_code
_entity_poly.pdbx_strand_id
1 'polypeptide(L)'
;MTPSSSSFLIRRLLLKSPLLVLCFVVPSSFSDPCPFFGDYQCPEGFHCAFDKCQDEQGMEPPGDCAKIRCGRESECRQGKCVLYAGRPCGRNVLVAEGLARAVVSDCGPQGKCIGGRCAIDRCADIVCEEMSELCRDGMCMQLSSMFCFSPFDCGPPSLFECHQNKCQRRRDTIVPVFSPSAQKCDPGETLSGDKCVTQEGCAQLVCSSGQSCFNGFCVPTSNSNCANSGECAEMNICREGRCVADICKANGGRCLPENACSPVSVPEGECRPFQGIPCSLSAAAEDCPPPYFCIGGICSKDECFRKVCQIGERCDGGICIRVEGNGCRDAIRECGEHFDCVAGYCKDRISAYKETTNRTTPVAITGMAIGGGGTFGIGK
;
A
#
# COMPACT_ATOMS: atom_id res chain seq x y z
N MET A 1 83.05 16.56 -13.93
CA MET A 1 83.82 15.34 -13.66
C MET A 1 82.84 14.17 -13.71
N THR A 2 82.99 13.32 -14.72
CA THR A 2 82.34 12.01 -14.92
C THR A 2 82.92 10.94 -13.97
N PRO A 3 82.56 9.64 -14.00
CA PRO A 3 81.31 8.93 -14.39
C PRO A 3 80.89 7.88 -13.29
N SER A 4 79.78 7.15 -13.37
CA SER A 4 79.65 5.83 -14.02
C SER A 4 78.24 5.27 -13.76
N SER A 5 77.46 4.96 -14.81
CA SER A 5 77.30 3.64 -15.45
C SER A 5 76.61 2.61 -14.55
N SER A 6 75.43 2.11 -14.90
CA SER A 6 75.38 0.91 -15.76
C SER A 6 74.05 0.75 -16.51
N SER A 7 74.21 0.36 -17.76
CA SER A 7 73.25 0.13 -18.82
C SER A 7 72.60 -1.25 -18.71
N PHE A 8 71.33 -1.39 -19.09
CA PHE A 8 70.83 -2.63 -19.67
C PHE A 8 69.86 -2.33 -20.81
N LEU A 9 70.16 -2.97 -21.94
CA LEU A 9 69.65 -2.72 -23.27
C LEU A 9 69.20 -4.09 -23.78
N ILE A 10 67.89 -4.38 -23.84
CA ILE A 10 67.37 -5.51 -24.63
C ILE A 10 66.16 -5.04 -25.42
N ARG A 11 66.31 -5.20 -26.74
CA ARG A 11 65.36 -4.94 -27.82
C ARG A 11 64.18 -5.92 -27.78
N ARG A 12 62.99 -5.35 -28.09
CA ARG A 12 61.86 -5.86 -28.88
C ARG A 12 61.82 -7.37 -29.17
N LEU A 13 60.70 -8.00 -28.82
CA LEU A 13 59.97 -8.91 -29.71
C LEU A 13 58.49 -9.06 -29.26
N LEU A 14 57.63 -8.49 -30.12
CA LEU A 14 56.24 -8.80 -30.43
C LEU A 14 55.56 -9.95 -29.65
N LEU A 15 54.42 -9.67 -29.00
CA LEU A 15 53.24 -10.54 -29.13
C LEU A 15 51.94 -9.73 -28.93
N LYS A 16 50.97 -10.08 -29.78
CA LYS A 16 49.68 -9.45 -30.04
C LYS A 16 48.68 -9.63 -28.90
N SER A 17 47.95 -8.57 -28.54
CA SER A 17 46.46 -8.51 -28.42
C SER A 17 46.02 -7.45 -27.41
N PRO A 18 45.26 -6.41 -27.82
CA PRO A 18 44.47 -5.64 -26.87
C PRO A 18 43.14 -6.37 -26.65
N LEU A 19 42.92 -6.86 -25.44
CA LEU A 19 41.62 -7.34 -25.00
C LEU A 19 40.68 -6.12 -24.94
N LEU A 20 39.88 -5.95 -25.99
CA LEU A 20 38.84 -4.96 -26.11
C LEU A 20 37.74 -5.32 -25.10
N VAL A 21 37.74 -4.67 -23.94
CA VAL A 21 36.65 -4.77 -22.97
C VAL A 21 35.45 -4.05 -23.59
N LEU A 22 34.59 -4.80 -24.29
CA LEU A 22 33.24 -4.35 -24.63
C LEU A 22 32.49 -4.12 -23.30
N CYS A 23 32.37 -2.86 -22.91
CA CYS A 23 31.28 -2.43 -22.04
C CYS A 23 30.00 -2.61 -22.85
N PHE A 24 29.35 -3.76 -22.70
CA PHE A 24 27.93 -3.90 -23.03
C PHE A 24 27.17 -3.01 -22.06
N VAL A 25 27.00 -1.75 -22.44
CA VAL A 25 25.89 -0.93 -21.96
C VAL A 25 24.66 -1.63 -22.50
N VAL A 26 24.00 -2.43 -21.66
CA VAL A 26 22.64 -2.87 -21.94
C VAL A 26 21.83 -1.57 -21.97
N PRO A 27 21.25 -1.16 -23.11
CA PRO A 27 20.30 -0.07 -23.07
C PRO A 27 19.13 -0.57 -22.24
N SER A 28 18.99 -0.02 -21.05
CA SER A 28 17.73 -0.06 -20.33
C SER A 28 16.73 0.61 -21.25
N SER A 29 15.90 -0.18 -21.94
CA SER A 29 14.85 0.31 -22.83
C SER A 29 13.75 0.98 -22.01
N PHE A 30 14.05 2.16 -21.47
CA PHE A 30 13.02 3.06 -21.01
C PHE A 30 12.38 3.64 -22.27
N SER A 31 11.15 3.22 -22.54
CA SER A 31 10.33 3.80 -23.61
C SER A 31 9.95 5.21 -23.18
N ASP A 32 10.76 6.19 -23.58
CA ASP A 32 10.53 7.60 -23.26
C ASP A 32 9.20 8.08 -23.92
N PRO A 33 8.39 8.88 -23.20
CA PRO A 33 7.15 9.42 -23.76
C PRO A 33 7.43 10.35 -24.94
N CYS A 34 6.66 10.20 -26.02
CA CYS A 34 6.78 11.05 -27.20
C CYS A 34 6.28 12.47 -26.90
N PRO A 35 7.11 13.54 -27.05
CA PRO A 35 6.76 14.90 -26.65
C PRO A 35 5.55 15.49 -27.41
N PHE A 36 5.21 14.97 -28.60
CA PHE A 36 4.06 15.42 -29.39
C PHE A 36 2.96 14.37 -29.58
N PHE A 37 3.16 13.14 -29.09
CA PHE A 37 2.13 12.11 -29.10
C PHE A 37 1.25 12.15 -27.84
N GLY A 38 1.34 13.23 -27.04
CA GLY A 38 0.68 13.34 -25.73
C GLY A 38 1.28 12.37 -24.69
N ASP A 39 0.58 12.14 -23.58
CA ASP A 39 0.99 11.20 -22.51
C ASP A 39 0.80 9.72 -22.92
N TYR A 40 1.00 9.40 -24.21
CA TYR A 40 0.97 8.04 -24.72
C TYR A 40 2.39 7.52 -24.88
N GLN A 41 2.60 6.26 -24.52
CA GLN A 41 3.88 5.59 -24.64
C GLN A 41 3.92 4.79 -25.95
N CYS A 42 5.10 4.69 -26.56
CA CYS A 42 5.25 3.80 -27.70
C CYS A 42 5.17 2.34 -27.22
N PRO A 43 4.47 1.47 -27.98
CA PRO A 43 4.45 0.04 -27.68
C PRO A 43 5.87 -0.54 -27.67
N GLU A 44 6.05 -1.66 -26.99
CA GLU A 44 7.33 -2.38 -26.95
C GLU A 44 7.80 -2.70 -28.38
N GLY A 45 9.08 -2.39 -28.68
CA GLY A 45 9.67 -2.55 -30.01
C GLY A 45 9.48 -1.36 -30.95
N PHE A 46 8.76 -0.32 -30.53
CA PHE A 46 8.63 0.94 -31.24
C PHE A 46 9.33 2.06 -30.46
N HIS A 47 9.95 2.98 -31.17
CA HIS A 47 10.59 4.15 -30.60
C HIS A 47 9.92 5.43 -31.11
N CYS A 48 10.09 6.51 -30.36
CA CYS A 48 9.57 7.80 -30.76
C CYS A 48 10.45 8.42 -31.85
N ALA A 49 9.88 8.67 -33.03
CA ALA A 49 10.50 9.43 -34.11
C ALA A 49 9.65 10.68 -34.40
N PHE A 50 10.17 11.85 -34.04
CA PHE A 50 9.47 13.15 -34.10
C PHE A 50 8.16 13.17 -33.30
N ASP A 51 7.04 12.88 -33.96
CA ASP A 51 5.68 12.91 -33.43
C ASP A 51 4.96 11.57 -33.58
N LYS A 52 5.66 10.48 -33.90
CA LYS A 52 5.06 9.17 -34.17
C LYS A 52 5.90 8.05 -33.55
N CYS A 53 5.23 6.97 -33.19
CA CYS A 53 5.91 5.72 -32.84
C CYS A 53 6.23 4.95 -34.11
N GLN A 54 7.48 4.54 -34.27
CA GLN A 54 7.96 3.78 -35.43
C GLN A 54 8.83 2.60 -34.96
N ASP A 55 8.80 1.49 -35.69
CA ASP A 55 9.74 0.39 -35.49
C ASP A 55 11.10 0.71 -36.16
N GLU A 56 12.06 -0.21 -36.07
CA GLU A 56 13.38 -0.09 -36.70
C GLU A 56 13.32 0.07 -38.23
N GLN A 57 12.19 -0.31 -38.87
CA GLN A 57 11.95 -0.15 -40.29
C GLN A 57 11.19 1.14 -40.65
N GLY A 58 10.84 1.98 -39.66
CA GLY A 58 10.09 3.22 -39.86
C GLY A 58 8.57 3.02 -39.98
N MET A 59 8.04 1.84 -39.64
CA MET A 59 6.61 1.52 -39.73
C MET A 59 5.87 1.85 -38.44
N GLU A 60 4.66 2.40 -38.57
CA GLU A 60 3.80 2.73 -37.43
C GLU A 60 3.17 1.47 -36.78
N PRO A 61 2.91 1.50 -35.47
CA PRO A 61 2.28 0.38 -34.78
C PRO A 61 0.86 0.13 -35.29
N PRO A 62 0.43 -1.13 -35.38
CA PRO A 62 -0.93 -1.46 -35.78
C PRO A 62 -1.95 -0.97 -34.75
N GLY A 63 -3.11 -0.48 -35.23
CA GLY A 63 -4.22 0.01 -34.39
C GLY A 63 -4.93 -1.05 -33.52
N ASP A 64 -4.48 -2.30 -33.59
CA ASP A 64 -5.09 -3.46 -32.92
C ASP A 64 -4.28 -3.86 -31.69
N CYS A 65 -4.92 -3.79 -30.52
CA CYS A 65 -4.31 -4.15 -29.25
C CYS A 65 -3.91 -5.63 -29.14
N ALA A 66 -4.44 -6.52 -30.00
CA ALA A 66 -3.98 -7.90 -30.05
C ALA A 66 -2.58 -8.05 -30.66
N LYS A 67 -2.11 -7.03 -31.40
CA LYS A 67 -0.85 -7.06 -32.16
C LYS A 67 0.25 -6.19 -31.57
N ILE A 68 -0.04 -5.47 -30.48
CA ILE A 68 0.92 -4.62 -29.80
C ILE A 68 1.00 -4.97 -28.32
N ARG A 69 2.16 -4.74 -27.73
CA ARG A 69 2.40 -4.90 -26.30
C ARG A 69 2.76 -3.56 -25.70
N CYS A 70 2.08 -3.23 -24.62
CA CYS A 70 2.37 -2.05 -23.82
C CYS A 70 3.18 -2.46 -22.60
N GLY A 71 4.01 -1.54 -22.09
CA GLY A 71 4.76 -1.77 -20.86
C GLY A 71 3.83 -1.97 -19.66
N ARG A 72 4.39 -2.42 -18.53
CA ARG A 72 3.62 -2.73 -17.31
C ARG A 72 2.84 -1.53 -16.74
N GLU A 73 3.34 -0.33 -16.98
CA GLU A 73 2.72 0.93 -16.52
C GLU A 73 1.68 1.49 -17.52
N SER A 74 1.36 0.75 -18.58
CA SER A 74 0.41 1.17 -19.59
C SER A 74 -0.60 0.07 -19.99
N GLU A 75 -1.73 0.52 -20.52
CA GLU A 75 -2.78 -0.34 -21.09
C GLU A 75 -2.88 -0.04 -22.57
N CYS A 76 -3.13 -1.07 -23.39
CA CYS A 76 -3.46 -0.84 -24.79
C CYS A 76 -4.93 -0.41 -24.96
N ARG A 77 -5.14 0.73 -25.62
CA ARG A 77 -6.46 1.20 -26.09
C ARG A 77 -6.34 1.68 -27.53
N GLN A 78 -7.10 1.07 -28.44
CA GLN A 78 -7.13 1.45 -29.86
C GLN A 78 -5.73 1.52 -30.51
N GLY A 79 -4.85 0.59 -30.16
CA GLY A 79 -3.48 0.54 -30.69
C GLY A 79 -2.51 1.58 -30.09
N LYS A 80 -2.89 2.25 -28.99
CA LYS A 80 -2.02 3.17 -28.26
C LYS A 80 -1.83 2.69 -26.83
N CYS A 81 -0.62 2.83 -26.31
CA CYS A 81 -0.33 2.55 -24.91
C CYS A 81 -0.58 3.80 -24.08
N VAL A 82 -1.62 3.77 -23.26
CA VAL A 82 -1.97 4.87 -22.36
C VAL A 82 -1.31 4.58 -21.02
N LEU A 83 -0.68 5.55 -20.36
CA LEU A 83 -0.08 5.36 -19.04
C LEU A 83 -1.14 5.32 -17.94
N TYR A 84 -1.03 4.43 -16.95
CA TYR A 84 -1.94 4.42 -15.80
C TYR A 84 -1.75 5.64 -14.89
N ALA A 85 -0.51 6.12 -14.75
CA ALA A 85 -0.17 7.23 -13.86
C ALA A 85 -1.01 8.50 -14.16
N GLY A 86 -1.63 9.07 -13.13
CA GLY A 86 -2.39 10.32 -13.23
C GLY A 86 -3.76 10.21 -13.93
N ARG A 87 -4.16 9.02 -14.41
CA ARG A 87 -5.49 8.82 -14.98
C ARG A 87 -6.58 9.12 -13.94
N PRO A 88 -7.69 9.77 -14.32
CA PRO A 88 -8.84 9.89 -13.44
C PRO A 88 -9.38 8.51 -13.06
N CYS A 89 -9.63 8.29 -11.78
CA CYS A 89 -10.09 7.02 -11.24
C CYS A 89 -11.04 7.25 -10.07
N GLY A 90 -11.71 6.20 -9.61
CA GLY A 90 -12.43 6.18 -8.33
C GLY A 90 -13.61 7.13 -8.32
N ARG A 91 -14.79 6.59 -8.59
CA ARG A 91 -15.98 7.43 -8.75
C ARG A 91 -17.19 6.78 -8.09
N ASN A 92 -17.64 7.34 -6.98
CA ASN A 92 -18.94 6.97 -6.41
C ASN A 92 -19.98 8.01 -6.83
N VAL A 93 -21.06 7.56 -7.43
CA VAL A 93 -22.08 8.44 -8.04
C VAL A 93 -23.42 8.19 -7.39
N LEU A 94 -24.08 9.23 -6.93
CA LEU A 94 -25.46 9.14 -6.47
C LEU A 94 -26.37 8.88 -7.67
N VAL A 95 -27.03 7.72 -7.71
CA VAL A 95 -27.91 7.31 -8.82
C VAL A 95 -29.40 7.41 -8.46
N ALA A 96 -29.72 7.40 -7.16
CA ALA A 96 -31.02 7.71 -6.59
C ALA A 96 -30.84 8.14 -5.12
N GLU A 97 -31.92 8.57 -4.48
CA GLU A 97 -31.90 8.93 -3.06
C GLU A 97 -31.41 7.76 -2.20
N GLY A 98 -30.36 7.99 -1.41
CA GLY A 98 -29.72 6.97 -0.57
C GLY A 98 -28.99 5.86 -1.34
N LEU A 99 -28.92 5.91 -2.67
CA LEU A 99 -28.30 4.87 -3.50
C LEU A 99 -27.14 5.45 -4.32
N ALA A 100 -25.93 5.00 -4.00
CA ALA A 100 -24.73 5.33 -4.76
C ALA A 100 -24.21 4.11 -5.52
N ARG A 101 -23.78 4.32 -6.76
CA ARG A 101 -23.03 3.36 -7.56
C ARG A 101 -21.54 3.63 -7.38
N ALA A 102 -20.81 2.66 -6.87
CA ALA A 102 -19.34 2.69 -6.88
C ALA A 102 -18.82 2.25 -8.26
N VAL A 103 -17.95 3.05 -8.83
CA VAL A 103 -17.15 2.74 -10.02
C VAL A 103 -15.74 2.43 -9.54
N VAL A 104 -15.36 1.17 -9.66
CA VAL A 104 -14.00 0.70 -9.38
C VAL A 104 -13.19 0.89 -10.64
N SER A 105 -12.11 1.66 -10.53
CA SER A 105 -11.22 1.95 -11.65
C SER A 105 -9.98 1.09 -11.65
N ASP A 106 -9.53 0.73 -12.84
CA ASP A 106 -8.30 -0.02 -13.03
C ASP A 106 -7.10 0.93 -13.16
N CYS A 107 -6.27 0.97 -12.12
CA CYS A 107 -5.02 1.72 -12.11
C CYS A 107 -3.80 0.86 -12.49
N GLY A 108 -4.03 -0.34 -13.03
CA GLY A 108 -2.99 -1.28 -13.37
C GLY A 108 -2.50 -2.10 -12.17
N PRO A 109 -1.58 -3.05 -12.40
CA PRO A 109 -1.17 -4.04 -11.41
C PRO A 109 -0.44 -3.44 -10.19
N GLN A 110 0.23 -2.32 -10.38
CA GLN A 110 1.00 -1.61 -9.34
C GLN A 110 0.32 -0.31 -8.90
N GLY A 111 -0.84 0.03 -9.46
CA GLY A 111 -1.50 1.30 -9.20
C GLY A 111 -2.62 1.18 -8.19
N LYS A 112 -2.87 2.28 -7.46
CA LYS A 112 -4.08 2.45 -6.67
C LYS A 112 -4.70 3.80 -6.97
N CYS A 113 -6.01 3.88 -6.82
CA CYS A 113 -6.72 5.14 -6.94
C CYS A 113 -6.60 5.94 -5.65
N ILE A 114 -6.00 7.12 -5.71
CA ILE A 114 -5.79 8.01 -4.56
C ILE A 114 -6.19 9.42 -4.96
N GLY A 115 -7.14 10.02 -4.24
CA GLY A 115 -7.58 11.39 -4.50
C GLY A 115 -8.22 11.58 -5.88
N GLY A 116 -8.78 10.51 -6.45
CA GLY A 116 -9.41 10.54 -7.78
C GLY A 116 -8.43 10.40 -8.96
N ARG A 117 -7.16 10.07 -8.68
CA ARG A 117 -6.10 9.87 -9.67
C ARG A 117 -5.34 8.57 -9.40
N CYS A 118 -4.96 7.86 -10.46
CA CYS A 118 -4.14 6.66 -10.33
C CYS A 118 -2.71 7.04 -9.91
N ALA A 119 -2.30 6.56 -8.75
CA ALA A 119 -0.93 6.65 -8.24
C ALA A 119 -0.25 5.28 -8.41
N ILE A 120 0.98 5.27 -8.92
CA ILE A 120 1.76 4.05 -9.15
C ILE A 120 2.62 3.77 -7.93
N ASP A 121 2.45 2.61 -7.33
CA ASP A 121 3.29 2.12 -6.25
C ASP A 121 4.55 1.48 -6.83
N ARG A 122 5.59 2.29 -6.98
CA ARG A 122 6.90 1.83 -7.46
C ARG A 122 7.57 0.80 -6.54
N CYS A 123 7.06 0.63 -5.32
CA CYS A 123 7.57 -0.38 -4.40
C CYS A 123 6.88 -1.73 -4.54
N ALA A 124 5.76 -1.84 -5.27
CA ALA A 124 4.92 -3.04 -5.35
C ALA A 124 5.69 -4.34 -5.65
N ASP A 125 6.66 -4.27 -6.57
CA ASP A 125 7.46 -5.43 -7.01
C ASP A 125 8.90 -5.43 -6.46
N ILE A 126 9.23 -4.51 -5.55
CA ILE A 126 10.58 -4.36 -5.04
C ILE A 126 10.74 -5.14 -3.75
N VAL A 127 11.67 -6.10 -3.79
CA VAL A 127 12.08 -6.89 -2.64
C VAL A 127 13.36 -6.28 -2.08
N CYS A 128 13.23 -5.55 -0.98
CA CYS A 128 14.38 -5.03 -0.23
C CYS A 128 14.84 -6.02 0.84
N GLU A 129 16.08 -5.86 1.32
CA GLU A 129 16.56 -6.65 2.45
C GLU A 129 15.72 -6.35 3.69
N GLU A 130 14.85 -7.28 4.08
CA GLU A 130 13.84 -7.06 5.13
C GLU A 130 14.43 -6.58 6.46
N MET A 131 15.69 -6.95 6.75
CA MET A 131 16.38 -6.66 8.01
C MET A 131 16.97 -5.26 8.10
N SER A 132 17.27 -4.63 6.96
CA SER A 132 18.14 -3.46 6.91
C SER A 132 17.62 -2.38 5.97
N GLU A 133 16.68 -2.69 5.08
CA GLU A 133 16.23 -1.82 3.99
C GLU A 133 14.70 -1.67 3.95
N LEU A 134 14.27 -0.53 3.42
CA LEU A 134 12.87 -0.24 3.10
C LEU A 134 12.78 0.34 1.69
N CYS A 135 11.80 -0.10 0.92
CA CYS A 135 11.56 0.50 -0.39
C CYS A 135 10.97 1.91 -0.23
N ARG A 136 11.55 2.87 -0.95
CA ARG A 136 11.03 4.23 -1.10
C ARG A 136 11.14 4.66 -2.55
N ASP A 137 10.01 5.04 -3.13
CA ASP A 137 9.90 5.51 -4.52
C ASP A 137 10.65 4.63 -5.55
N GLY A 138 10.60 3.31 -5.37
CA GLY A 138 11.24 2.38 -6.30
C GLY A 138 12.70 2.02 -5.96
N MET A 139 13.22 2.43 -4.80
CA MET A 139 14.60 2.15 -4.39
C MET A 139 14.67 1.59 -2.97
N CYS A 140 15.48 0.57 -2.76
CA CYS A 140 15.77 0.06 -1.43
C CYS A 140 16.72 1.03 -0.71
N MET A 141 16.26 1.58 0.40
CA MET A 141 17.01 2.48 1.26
C MET A 141 17.44 1.78 2.53
N GLN A 142 18.73 1.85 2.86
CA GLN A 142 19.25 1.28 4.10
C GLN A 142 18.82 2.12 5.32
N LEU A 143 18.07 1.49 6.21
CA LEU A 143 17.58 2.03 7.47
C LEU A 143 18.52 1.73 8.63
N SER A 144 19.19 0.57 8.61
CA SER A 144 20.09 0.18 9.69
C SER A 144 21.27 1.15 9.76
N SER A 145 21.27 2.07 10.73
CA SER A 145 22.20 3.21 10.95
C SER A 145 21.68 4.60 10.60
N MET A 146 20.47 4.72 10.05
CA MET A 146 19.85 6.04 9.86
C MET A 146 19.63 6.71 11.22
N PHE A 147 20.01 7.99 11.31
CA PHE A 147 19.78 8.78 12.50
C PHE A 147 18.28 9.04 12.66
N CYS A 148 17.76 8.85 13.87
CA CYS A 148 16.35 9.08 14.18
C CYS A 148 16.19 9.90 15.46
N PHE A 149 15.14 10.69 15.49
CA PHE A 149 14.64 11.35 16.71
C PHE A 149 13.42 10.62 17.27
N SER A 150 12.65 9.96 16.41
CA SER A 150 11.42 9.26 16.73
C SER A 150 11.31 7.94 15.94
N PRO A 151 10.55 6.93 16.42
CA PRO A 151 10.27 5.71 15.67
C PRO A 151 9.66 5.97 14.29
N PHE A 152 8.93 7.08 14.12
CA PHE A 152 8.36 7.47 12.83
C PHE A 152 9.41 7.83 11.77
N ASP A 153 10.65 8.11 12.18
CA ASP A 153 11.75 8.42 11.26
C ASP A 153 12.38 7.15 10.68
N CYS A 154 12.08 5.98 11.27
CA CYS A 154 12.79 4.73 11.00
C CYS A 154 12.10 3.76 10.05
N GLY A 155 10.85 4.00 9.70
CA GLY A 155 10.07 3.03 8.94
C GLY A 155 8.68 2.81 9.54
N PRO A 156 8.00 1.75 9.08
CA PRO A 156 6.84 1.18 9.74
C PRO A 156 7.06 1.05 11.26
N PRO A 157 6.20 1.65 12.11
CA PRO A 157 6.31 1.51 13.56
C PRO A 157 6.06 0.06 14.03
N SER A 158 5.41 -0.74 13.18
CA SER A 158 5.26 -2.18 13.35
C SER A 158 6.60 -2.92 13.29
N LEU A 159 7.51 -2.53 12.39
CA LEU A 159 8.75 -3.26 12.10
C LEU A 159 10.02 -2.60 12.66
N PHE A 160 10.05 -1.28 12.78
CA PHE A 160 11.26 -0.52 13.15
C PHE A 160 11.03 0.35 14.38
N GLU A 161 12.11 0.53 15.14
CA GLU A 161 12.15 1.41 16.30
C GLU A 161 13.38 2.32 16.26
N CYS A 162 13.28 3.46 16.93
CA CYS A 162 14.40 4.35 17.14
C CYS A 162 15.06 4.03 18.48
N HIS A 163 16.24 3.40 18.45
CA HIS A 163 16.99 3.05 19.65
C HIS A 163 18.39 3.69 19.61
N GLN A 164 18.69 4.50 20.63
CA GLN A 164 19.95 5.28 20.72
C GLN A 164 20.21 6.15 19.48
N ASN A 165 19.18 6.89 19.03
CA ASN A 165 19.19 7.72 17.83
C ASN A 165 19.54 6.98 16.53
N LYS A 166 19.35 5.65 16.51
CA LYS A 166 19.55 4.83 15.32
C LYS A 166 18.32 3.96 15.08
N CYS A 167 17.96 3.85 13.81
CA CYS A 167 16.91 2.94 13.40
C CYS A 167 17.38 1.50 13.49
N GLN A 168 16.58 0.69 14.18
CA GLN A 168 16.81 -0.74 14.38
C GLN A 168 15.49 -1.48 14.15
N ARG A 169 15.56 -2.69 13.59
CA ARG A 169 14.38 -3.53 13.45
C ARG A 169 13.96 -4.06 14.83
N ARG A 170 12.66 -4.05 15.11
CA ARG A 170 12.11 -4.61 16.35
C ARG A 170 12.37 -6.11 16.40
N ARG A 171 12.98 -6.55 17.49
CA ARG A 171 13.28 -7.98 17.73
C ARG A 171 11.99 -8.79 17.92
N ASP A 172 10.94 -8.17 18.45
CA ASP A 172 9.65 -8.80 18.72
C ASP A 172 8.87 -9.15 17.44
N THR A 173 9.21 -8.53 16.30
CA THR A 173 8.68 -8.88 14.96
C THR A 173 9.51 -9.90 14.20
N ILE A 174 10.66 -10.32 14.73
CA ILE A 174 11.44 -11.44 14.18
C ILE A 174 10.83 -12.72 14.73
N VAL A 175 9.59 -13.02 14.34
CA VAL A 175 9.11 -14.40 14.38
C VAL A 175 9.61 -15.02 13.09
N PRO A 176 10.52 -16.02 13.12
CA PRO A 176 10.85 -16.76 11.92
C PRO A 176 9.56 -17.34 11.35
N VAL A 177 9.34 -17.19 10.05
CA VAL A 177 8.26 -17.83 9.26
C VAL A 177 8.32 -19.38 9.33
N PHE A 178 9.27 -19.94 10.10
CA PHE A 178 9.42 -21.36 10.40
C PHE A 178 9.30 -21.70 11.91
N SER A 179 8.63 -20.88 12.71
CA SER A 179 8.13 -21.36 14.00
C SER A 179 6.82 -22.12 13.74
N PRO A 180 6.75 -23.44 13.99
CA PRO A 180 5.47 -24.14 13.94
C PRO A 180 4.53 -23.39 14.89
N SER A 181 3.32 -23.06 14.40
CA SER A 181 2.22 -22.44 15.13
C SER A 181 2.50 -22.45 16.64
N ALA A 182 2.96 -21.32 17.20
CA ALA A 182 3.24 -21.23 18.62
C ALA A 182 1.95 -21.69 19.31
N GLN A 183 2.02 -22.88 19.90
CA GLN A 183 0.84 -23.56 20.41
C GLN A 183 0.30 -22.66 21.50
N LYS A 184 -0.89 -22.08 21.29
CA LYS A 184 -1.54 -21.23 22.29
C LYS A 184 -1.84 -22.12 23.49
N CYS A 185 -1.04 -21.95 24.53
CA CYS A 185 -1.26 -22.60 25.81
C CYS A 185 -2.30 -21.82 26.60
N ASP A 186 -3.10 -22.53 27.38
CA ASP A 186 -4.13 -21.89 28.19
C ASP A 186 -3.48 -21.03 29.31
N PRO A 187 -4.17 -20.01 29.83
CA PRO A 187 -3.65 -19.18 30.92
C PRO A 187 -3.23 -20.04 32.13
N GLY A 188 -1.93 -19.99 32.49
CA GLY A 188 -1.34 -20.81 33.57
C GLY A 188 -0.46 -21.97 33.08
N GLU A 189 -0.31 -22.11 31.76
CA GLU A 189 0.58 -23.06 31.13
C GLU A 189 1.79 -22.35 30.49
N THR A 190 2.92 -23.05 30.43
CA THR A 190 4.11 -22.62 29.71
C THR A 190 4.55 -23.65 28.70
N LEU A 191 5.07 -23.20 27.56
CA LEU A 191 5.56 -24.06 26.51
C LEU A 191 6.89 -24.71 26.94
N SER A 192 6.89 -26.04 27.09
CA SER A 192 8.10 -26.84 27.35
C SER A 192 8.29 -27.83 26.20
N GLY A 193 9.20 -27.51 25.27
CA GLY A 193 9.28 -28.21 23.99
C GLY A 193 8.04 -27.93 23.13
N ASP A 194 7.37 -28.99 22.66
CA ASP A 194 6.13 -28.92 21.83
C ASP A 194 4.85 -29.19 22.66
N LYS A 195 4.89 -28.94 23.97
CA LYS A 195 3.74 -29.18 24.86
C LYS A 195 3.53 -28.01 25.80
N CYS A 196 2.28 -27.62 25.95
CA CYS A 196 1.84 -26.75 27.02
C CYS A 196 1.86 -27.55 28.33
N VAL A 197 2.68 -27.09 29.28
CA VAL A 197 2.82 -27.72 30.59
C VAL A 197 2.30 -26.74 31.63
N THR A 198 1.31 -27.19 32.40
CA THR A 198 0.76 -26.45 33.54
C THR A 198 1.87 -26.25 34.56
N GLN A 199 2.15 -24.99 34.94
CA GLN A 199 3.21 -24.71 35.90
C GLN A 199 2.89 -25.33 37.27
N GLU A 200 3.92 -25.86 37.95
CA GLU A 200 3.79 -26.33 39.33
C GLU A 200 3.25 -25.20 40.21
N GLY A 201 2.14 -25.47 40.92
CA GLY A 201 1.42 -24.50 41.74
C GLY A 201 0.26 -23.76 41.05
N CYS A 202 0.11 -23.84 39.72
CA CYS A 202 -0.96 -23.15 38.99
C CYS A 202 -2.20 -24.02 38.71
N ALA A 203 -2.11 -25.35 38.87
CA ALA A 203 -3.19 -26.28 38.54
C ALA A 203 -4.49 -26.10 39.36
N GLN A 204 -4.44 -25.39 40.49
CA GLN A 204 -5.60 -25.12 41.35
C GLN A 204 -5.80 -23.63 41.65
N LEU A 205 -5.07 -22.75 40.96
CA LEU A 205 -5.07 -21.32 41.23
C LEU A 205 -5.91 -20.58 40.18
N VAL A 206 -7.06 -20.03 40.60
CA VAL A 206 -7.89 -19.17 39.75
C VAL A 206 -7.55 -17.72 40.05
N CYS A 207 -6.91 -17.04 39.11
CA CYS A 207 -6.54 -15.63 39.25
C CYS A 207 -7.69 -14.69 38.89
N SER A 208 -7.72 -13.51 39.51
CA SER A 208 -8.71 -12.47 39.20
C SER A 208 -8.48 -11.91 37.79
N SER A 209 -9.51 -11.35 37.15
CA SER A 209 -9.39 -10.74 35.81
C SER A 209 -8.22 -9.74 35.75
N GLY A 210 -7.32 -9.90 34.78
CA GLY A 210 -6.10 -9.10 34.64
C GLY A 210 -4.88 -9.65 35.39
N GLN A 211 -4.93 -10.89 35.87
CA GLN A 211 -3.81 -11.60 36.46
C GLN A 211 -3.64 -12.97 35.79
N SER A 212 -2.38 -13.42 35.63
CA SER A 212 -2.04 -14.77 35.19
C SER A 212 -1.25 -15.50 36.27
N CYS A 213 -1.37 -16.83 36.33
CA CYS A 213 -0.60 -17.61 37.29
C CYS A 213 0.84 -17.82 36.79
N PHE A 214 1.81 -17.50 37.65
CA PHE A 214 3.22 -17.76 37.41
C PHE A 214 3.86 -18.31 38.70
N ASN A 215 4.45 -19.52 38.64
CA ASN A 215 5.05 -20.22 39.78
C ASN A 215 4.14 -20.31 41.02
N GLY A 216 2.84 -20.56 40.83
CA GLY A 216 1.89 -20.68 41.94
C GLY A 216 1.45 -19.35 42.58
N PHE A 217 1.73 -18.21 41.95
CA PHE A 217 1.25 -16.90 42.37
C PHE A 217 0.48 -16.22 41.24
N CYS A 218 -0.61 -15.51 41.58
CA CYS A 218 -1.28 -14.63 40.63
C CYS A 218 -0.47 -13.35 40.47
N VAL A 219 0.15 -13.18 39.30
CA VAL A 219 0.87 -11.97 38.93
C VAL A 219 0.00 -11.13 37.99
N PRO A 220 0.03 -9.79 38.07
CA PRO A 220 -0.62 -8.93 37.09
C PRO A 220 -0.15 -9.27 35.66
N THR A 221 -1.06 -9.24 34.68
CA THR A 221 -0.68 -9.35 33.26
C THR A 221 0.12 -8.15 32.74
N SER A 222 0.19 -7.06 33.53
CA SER A 222 1.18 -6.01 33.35
C SER A 222 2.53 -6.50 33.88
N ASN A 223 3.60 -6.39 33.07
CA ASN A 223 4.95 -6.87 33.34
C ASN A 223 5.17 -8.38 33.14
N SER A 224 4.22 -9.10 32.53
CA SER A 224 4.42 -10.51 32.13
C SER A 224 5.53 -10.61 31.07
N ASN A 225 6.28 -11.72 31.11
CA ASN A 225 7.35 -11.95 30.15
C ASN A 225 6.74 -12.31 28.79
N CYS A 226 6.98 -11.48 27.78
CA CYS A 226 6.55 -11.67 26.39
C CYS A 226 7.73 -11.92 25.45
N ALA A 227 8.96 -12.12 25.96
CA ALA A 227 10.18 -12.28 25.16
C ALA A 227 10.11 -13.45 24.16
N ASN A 228 9.29 -14.47 24.46
CA ASN A 228 9.18 -15.67 23.63
C ASN A 228 7.85 -15.76 22.87
N SER A 229 6.78 -15.16 23.38
CA SER A 229 5.44 -15.22 22.78
C SER A 229 5.11 -14.00 21.95
N GLY A 230 5.72 -12.83 22.23
CA GLY A 230 5.31 -11.54 21.67
C GLY A 230 3.91 -11.06 22.10
N GLU A 231 3.12 -11.93 22.74
CA GLU A 231 1.72 -11.70 23.08
C GLU A 231 1.59 -11.07 24.48
N CYS A 232 0.85 -9.97 24.54
CA CYS A 232 0.46 -9.27 25.76
C CYS A 232 -1.07 -9.11 25.80
N ALA A 233 -1.64 -8.93 26.99
CA ALA A 233 -3.07 -8.63 27.14
C ALA A 233 -3.47 -7.38 26.32
N GLU A 234 -4.74 -7.26 25.90
CA GLU A 234 -5.22 -6.27 24.90
C GLU A 234 -4.73 -4.82 25.10
N MET A 235 -4.53 -4.37 26.34
CA MET A 235 -4.12 -3.01 26.71
C MET A 235 -2.61 -2.84 26.88
N ASN A 236 -1.81 -3.87 26.55
CA ASN A 236 -0.37 -3.88 26.71
C ASN A 236 0.33 -4.22 25.39
N ILE A 237 1.57 -3.75 25.23
CA ILE A 237 2.48 -4.13 24.15
C ILE A 237 3.72 -4.81 24.73
N CYS A 238 4.33 -5.70 23.94
CA CYS A 238 5.61 -6.28 24.32
C CYS A 238 6.73 -5.26 24.10
N ARG A 239 7.54 -5.03 25.13
CA ARG A 239 8.72 -4.15 25.08
C ARG A 239 9.84 -4.79 25.88
N GLU A 240 10.98 -5.02 25.23
CA GLU A 240 12.17 -5.62 25.86
C GLU A 240 11.82 -6.95 26.58
N GLY A 241 10.91 -7.73 25.99
CA GLY A 241 10.44 -8.98 26.57
C GLY A 241 9.49 -8.85 27.76
N ARG A 242 8.93 -7.66 28.02
CA ARG A 242 7.92 -7.43 29.07
C ARG A 242 6.69 -6.73 28.53
N CYS A 243 5.52 -7.12 29.03
CA CYS A 243 4.27 -6.45 28.70
C CYS A 243 4.15 -5.11 29.44
N VAL A 244 4.21 -4.00 28.70
CA VAL A 244 4.01 -2.65 29.23
C VAL A 244 2.69 -2.08 28.73
N ALA A 245 2.10 -1.14 29.47
CA ALA A 245 0.86 -0.50 29.06
C ALA A 245 1.02 0.16 27.68
N ASP A 246 0.10 -0.12 26.78
CA ASP A 246 0.02 0.54 25.49
C ASP A 246 -0.56 1.94 25.70
N ILE A 247 0.30 2.95 25.76
CA ILE A 247 -0.09 4.35 26.01
C ILE A 247 -1.07 4.87 24.94
N CYS A 248 -0.99 4.34 23.72
CA CYS A 248 -1.91 4.71 22.64
C CYS A 248 -3.31 4.16 22.89
N LYS A 249 -3.44 2.96 23.45
CA LYS A 249 -4.74 2.37 23.85
C LYS A 249 -5.22 2.89 25.21
N ALA A 250 -4.34 2.98 26.21
CA ALA A 250 -4.65 3.28 27.61
C ALA A 250 -5.13 4.71 27.83
N ASN A 251 -4.65 5.69 27.04
CA ASN A 251 -5.11 7.08 27.14
C ASN A 251 -6.31 7.39 26.22
N GLY A 252 -7.01 6.36 25.71
CA GLY A 252 -8.19 6.52 24.87
C GLY A 252 -7.92 7.14 23.50
N GLY A 253 -6.73 6.94 22.93
CA GLY A 253 -6.41 7.41 21.59
C GLY A 253 -6.52 8.93 21.42
N ARG A 254 -5.83 9.73 22.25
CA ARG A 254 -5.80 11.20 22.11
C ARG A 254 -5.16 11.72 20.81
N CYS A 255 -4.57 10.84 20.00
CA CYS A 255 -4.21 11.23 18.65
C CYS A 255 -5.49 11.52 17.86
N LEU A 256 -5.48 12.60 17.08
CA LEU A 256 -6.56 12.84 16.12
C LEU A 256 -6.72 11.60 15.21
N PRO A 257 -7.91 11.28 14.70
CA PRO A 257 -8.13 10.12 13.83
C PRO A 257 -7.19 10.08 12.61
N GLU A 258 -6.73 11.24 12.13
CA GLU A 258 -5.74 11.41 11.07
C GLU A 258 -4.27 11.18 11.49
N ASN A 259 -4.01 10.86 12.76
CA ASN A 259 -2.67 10.72 13.31
C ASN A 259 -2.39 9.28 13.78
N ALA A 260 -1.24 8.76 13.39
CA ALA A 260 -0.63 7.58 13.97
C ALA A 260 -0.15 7.87 15.39
N CYS A 261 -0.31 6.90 16.28
CA CYS A 261 0.25 6.92 17.62
C CYS A 261 1.41 5.92 17.69
N SER A 262 2.56 6.36 18.20
CA SER A 262 3.65 5.43 18.51
C SER A 262 3.69 5.18 20.02
N PRO A 263 3.42 3.94 20.47
CA PRO A 263 3.49 3.63 21.89
C PRO A 263 4.94 3.54 22.40
N VAL A 264 5.94 3.62 21.50
CA VAL A 264 7.38 3.47 21.80
C VAL A 264 8.20 4.69 21.33
N SER A 265 7.54 5.80 21.00
CA SER A 265 8.24 7.07 20.79
C SER A 265 8.84 7.60 22.09
N VAL A 266 9.80 8.53 21.98
CA VAL A 266 10.30 9.29 23.12
C VAL A 266 10.05 10.77 22.82
N PRO A 267 9.08 11.44 23.48
CA PRO A 267 8.24 10.94 24.58
C PRO A 267 7.22 9.88 24.12
N GLU A 268 6.84 8.97 25.03
CA GLU A 268 5.91 7.86 24.74
C GLU A 268 4.51 8.39 24.38
N GLY A 269 3.88 7.81 23.35
CA GLY A 269 2.58 8.25 22.86
C GLY A 269 2.63 9.48 21.94
N GLU A 270 3.72 9.66 21.18
CA GLU A 270 3.84 10.70 20.15
C GLU A 270 2.80 10.45 19.06
N CYS A 271 2.06 11.50 18.71
CA CYS A 271 1.09 11.50 17.62
C CYS A 271 1.68 12.22 16.40
N ARG A 272 1.67 11.58 15.24
CA ARG A 272 2.04 12.21 13.95
C ARG A 272 0.98 11.95 12.88
N PRO A 273 0.73 12.86 11.94
CA PRO A 273 -0.19 12.61 10.83
C PRO A 273 0.20 11.35 10.07
N PHE A 274 -0.76 10.48 9.71
CA PHE A 274 -0.49 9.32 8.87
C PHE A 274 0.14 9.73 7.53
N GLN A 275 -0.23 10.89 6.99
CA GLN A 275 0.32 11.40 5.74
C GLN A 275 1.85 11.52 5.81
N GLY A 276 2.55 10.79 4.93
CA GLY A 276 3.99 10.83 4.80
C GLY A 276 4.77 9.93 5.76
N ILE A 277 4.09 9.18 6.64
CA ILE A 277 4.75 8.17 7.47
C ILE A 277 5.27 7.05 6.57
N PRO A 278 6.53 6.58 6.77
CA PRO A 278 7.05 5.44 6.04
C PRO A 278 6.24 4.17 6.31
N CYS A 279 5.97 3.39 5.26
CA CYS A 279 5.20 2.16 5.34
C CYS A 279 5.87 1.07 4.48
N SER A 280 5.54 -0.20 4.75
CA SER A 280 5.95 -1.32 3.90
C SER A 280 4.74 -2.02 3.29
N LEU A 281 4.94 -2.76 2.21
CA LEU A 281 3.89 -3.60 1.62
C LEU A 281 3.42 -4.69 2.59
N SER A 282 4.33 -5.24 3.40
CA SER A 282 4.04 -6.30 4.36
C SER A 282 3.21 -5.83 5.56
N ALA A 283 3.25 -4.54 5.90
CA ALA A 283 2.53 -3.97 7.04
C ALA A 283 1.56 -2.83 6.64
N ALA A 284 1.28 -2.65 5.35
CA ALA A 284 0.54 -1.50 4.80
C ALA A 284 -0.84 -1.25 5.44
N ALA A 285 -1.57 -2.31 5.82
CA ALA A 285 -2.91 -2.18 6.40
C ALA A 285 -2.87 -1.75 7.88
N GLU A 286 -1.82 -2.11 8.60
CA GLU A 286 -1.60 -1.70 9.99
C GLU A 286 -0.95 -0.31 10.06
N ASP A 287 -0.01 -0.03 9.15
CA ASP A 287 0.74 1.22 9.10
C ASP A 287 -0.09 2.38 8.53
N CYS A 288 -0.90 2.10 7.50
CA CYS A 288 -1.75 3.09 6.83
C CYS A 288 -3.22 2.62 6.87
N PRO A 289 -3.96 2.90 7.96
CA PRO A 289 -5.38 2.57 8.02
C PRO A 289 -6.21 3.46 7.07
N PRO A 290 -7.32 2.96 6.49
CA PRO A 290 -8.20 3.78 5.65
C PRO A 290 -8.62 5.08 6.37
N PRO A 291 -8.56 6.25 5.69
CA PRO A 291 -8.42 6.45 4.24
C PRO A 291 -6.98 6.55 3.72
N TYR A 292 -5.96 6.16 4.50
CA TYR A 292 -4.57 6.18 4.08
C TYR A 292 -4.19 4.86 3.42
N PHE A 293 -3.28 4.92 2.44
CA PHE A 293 -2.77 3.75 1.74
C PHE A 293 -1.25 3.89 1.55
N CYS A 294 -0.53 2.78 1.70
CA CYS A 294 0.88 2.75 1.38
C CYS A 294 1.09 2.79 -0.15
N ILE A 295 1.79 3.82 -0.62
CA ILE A 295 2.18 4.03 -2.03
C ILE A 295 3.63 4.51 -2.05
N GLY A 296 4.52 3.80 -2.75
CA GLY A 296 5.92 4.20 -2.88
C GLY A 296 6.68 4.23 -1.55
N GLY A 297 6.25 3.41 -0.58
CA GLY A 297 6.85 3.34 0.75
C GLY A 297 6.42 4.44 1.73
N ILE A 298 5.40 5.23 1.39
CA ILE A 298 4.82 6.25 2.28
C ILE A 298 3.28 6.17 2.33
N CYS A 299 2.72 6.46 3.49
CA CYS A 299 1.27 6.56 3.66
C CYS A 299 0.75 7.82 2.96
N SER A 300 -0.21 7.64 2.04
CA SER A 300 -0.88 8.71 1.31
C SER A 300 -2.38 8.65 1.54
N LYS A 301 -2.99 9.81 1.82
CA LYS A 301 -4.43 9.94 2.06
C LYS A 301 -5.21 9.89 0.74
N ASP A 302 -6.19 9.02 0.65
CA ASP A 302 -7.22 9.11 -0.38
C ASP A 302 -8.30 10.09 0.06
N GLU A 303 -8.21 11.33 -0.43
CA GLU A 303 -9.20 12.38 -0.14
C GLU A 303 -10.58 12.10 -0.75
N CYS A 304 -10.66 11.15 -1.68
CA CYS A 304 -11.89 10.70 -2.34
C CYS A 304 -12.50 9.46 -1.69
N PHE A 305 -11.88 8.92 -0.64
CA PHE A 305 -12.37 7.76 0.07
C PHE A 305 -13.81 7.98 0.57
N ARG A 306 -14.73 7.12 0.13
CA ARG A 306 -16.18 7.17 0.43
C ARG A 306 -16.89 8.47 0.04
N LYS A 307 -16.27 9.37 -0.71
CA LYS A 307 -16.96 10.55 -1.25
C LYS A 307 -17.89 10.12 -2.38
N VAL A 308 -19.08 10.70 -2.38
CA VAL A 308 -20.13 10.46 -3.38
C VAL A 308 -20.41 11.76 -4.10
N CYS A 309 -20.30 11.75 -5.43
CA CYS A 309 -20.56 12.89 -6.30
C CYS A 309 -21.86 12.70 -7.09
N GLN A 310 -22.33 13.76 -7.76
CA GLN A 310 -23.52 13.67 -8.60
C GLN A 310 -23.22 13.04 -9.96
N ILE A 311 -24.28 12.66 -10.68
CA ILE A 311 -24.17 12.26 -12.10
C ILE A 311 -23.54 13.43 -12.87
N GLY A 312 -22.59 13.13 -13.74
CA GLY A 312 -21.78 14.09 -14.47
C GLY A 312 -20.58 14.65 -13.70
N GLU A 313 -20.36 14.21 -12.45
CA GLU A 313 -19.22 14.62 -11.62
C GLU A 313 -18.27 13.46 -11.31
N ARG A 314 -17.03 13.80 -10.94
CA ARG A 314 -16.04 12.89 -10.34
C ARG A 314 -15.33 13.56 -9.17
N CYS A 315 -14.77 12.77 -8.27
CA CYS A 315 -13.92 13.30 -7.22
C CYS A 315 -12.50 13.55 -7.75
N ASP A 316 -11.91 14.70 -7.41
CA ASP A 316 -10.52 15.07 -7.71
C ASP A 316 -9.99 15.87 -6.51
N GLY A 317 -8.94 15.38 -5.83
CA GLY A 317 -8.43 16.03 -4.62
C GLY A 317 -9.48 16.22 -3.52
N GLY A 318 -10.39 15.26 -3.40
CA GLY A 318 -11.48 15.32 -2.43
C GLY A 318 -12.63 16.27 -2.78
N ILE A 319 -12.65 16.89 -3.96
CA ILE A 319 -13.73 17.79 -4.38
C ILE A 319 -14.47 17.14 -5.54
N CYS A 320 -15.81 17.15 -5.48
CA CYS A 320 -16.63 16.74 -6.62
C CYS A 320 -16.60 17.84 -7.68
N ILE A 321 -16.04 17.52 -8.84
CA ILE A 321 -15.92 18.43 -9.98
C ILE A 321 -16.83 17.97 -11.11
N ARG A 322 -17.48 18.93 -11.78
CA ARG A 322 -18.30 18.69 -12.96
C ARG A 322 -17.40 18.34 -14.15
N VAL A 323 -17.63 17.17 -14.72
CA VAL A 323 -16.90 16.66 -15.91
C VAL A 323 -17.78 16.69 -17.14
N GLU A 324 -19.07 16.39 -16.98
CA GLU A 324 -20.01 16.40 -18.09
C GLU A 324 -20.06 17.77 -18.76
N GLY A 325 -19.86 17.80 -20.08
CA GLY A 325 -19.77 19.02 -20.89
C GLY A 325 -18.37 19.62 -20.99
N ASN A 326 -17.36 19.09 -20.30
CA ASN A 326 -15.98 19.52 -20.51
C ASN A 326 -15.48 19.06 -21.88
N GLY A 327 -14.61 19.87 -22.50
CA GLY A 327 -13.98 19.52 -23.76
C GLY A 327 -13.09 18.28 -23.62
N CYS A 328 -13.15 17.39 -24.59
CA CYS A 328 -12.30 16.21 -24.63
C CYS A 328 -11.88 15.83 -26.06
N ARG A 329 -10.74 15.16 -26.14
CA ARG A 329 -10.23 14.38 -27.26
C ARG A 329 -10.20 12.90 -26.91
N ASP A 330 -9.93 12.58 -25.65
CA ASP A 330 -9.91 11.21 -25.13
C ASP A 330 -10.60 11.13 -23.77
N ALA A 331 -11.67 10.34 -23.72
CA ALA A 331 -12.47 10.15 -22.53
C ALA A 331 -11.66 9.61 -21.36
N ILE A 332 -10.74 8.66 -21.60
CA ILE A 332 -10.06 7.95 -20.50
C ILE A 332 -9.11 8.88 -19.74
N ARG A 333 -8.51 9.85 -20.43
CA ARG A 333 -7.54 10.79 -19.86
C ARG A 333 -8.20 12.02 -19.27
N GLU A 334 -9.17 12.57 -19.98
CA GLU A 334 -9.70 13.91 -19.67
C GLU A 334 -11.02 13.83 -18.90
N CYS A 335 -11.87 12.85 -19.21
CA CYS A 335 -13.16 12.67 -18.54
C CYS A 335 -13.06 11.70 -17.36
N GLY A 336 -12.36 10.58 -17.55
CA GLY A 336 -12.28 9.46 -16.61
C GLY A 336 -13.22 8.32 -16.97
N GLU A 337 -13.21 7.28 -16.14
CA GLU A 337 -14.03 6.09 -16.39
C GLU A 337 -15.53 6.36 -16.36
N HIS A 338 -16.27 5.57 -17.16
CA HIS A 338 -17.71 5.71 -17.37
C HIS A 338 -18.15 7.07 -17.94
N PHE A 339 -17.24 7.78 -18.58
CA PHE A 339 -17.55 8.85 -19.52
C PHE A 339 -17.18 8.42 -20.94
N ASP A 340 -17.90 8.96 -21.92
CA ASP A 340 -17.54 8.90 -23.33
C ASP A 340 -17.19 10.31 -23.82
N CYS A 341 -16.30 10.39 -24.81
CA CYS A 341 -16.00 11.66 -25.47
C CYS A 341 -16.83 11.76 -26.76
N VAL A 342 -17.95 12.47 -26.70
CA VAL A 342 -18.93 12.55 -27.80
C VAL A 342 -18.95 13.97 -28.35
N ALA A 343 -18.71 14.11 -29.65
CA ALA A 343 -18.62 15.41 -30.32
C ALA A 343 -17.63 16.38 -29.65
N GLY A 344 -16.55 15.86 -29.07
CA GLY A 344 -15.54 16.64 -28.36
C GLY A 344 -15.92 17.05 -26.94
N TYR A 345 -16.97 16.47 -26.36
CA TYR A 345 -17.42 16.75 -25.00
C TYR A 345 -17.59 15.48 -24.17
N CYS A 346 -17.21 15.56 -22.90
CA CYS A 346 -17.41 14.48 -21.94
C CYS A 346 -18.91 14.26 -21.68
N LYS A 347 -19.38 13.04 -21.90
CA LYS A 347 -20.76 12.62 -21.64
C LYS A 347 -20.77 11.45 -20.67
N ASP A 348 -21.55 11.58 -19.61
CA ASP A 348 -21.65 10.52 -18.60
C ASP A 348 -22.43 9.31 -19.14
N ARG A 349 -21.93 8.11 -18.87
CA ARG A 349 -22.61 6.86 -19.19
C ARG A 349 -23.52 6.38 -18.07
N ILE A 350 -23.35 6.92 -16.87
CA ILE A 350 -24.22 6.62 -15.73
C ILE A 350 -25.47 7.48 -15.83
N SER A 351 -26.62 6.85 -15.67
CA SER A 351 -27.92 7.53 -15.65
C SER A 351 -28.61 7.26 -14.32
N ALA A 352 -29.56 8.12 -13.97
CA ALA A 352 -30.37 7.97 -12.77
C ALA A 352 -31.07 6.60 -12.78
N TYR A 353 -31.10 5.95 -11.62
CA TYR A 353 -31.80 4.69 -11.47
C TYR A 353 -33.29 4.91 -11.72
N LYS A 354 -33.83 4.24 -12.75
CA LYS A 354 -35.27 4.17 -13.00
C LYS A 354 -35.74 2.83 -12.50
N GLU A 355 -36.48 2.83 -11.39
CA GLU A 355 -37.17 1.64 -10.91
C GLU A 355 -38.13 1.18 -12.02
N THR A 356 -37.81 0.05 -12.66
CA THR A 356 -38.65 -0.49 -13.71
C THR A 356 -39.83 -1.14 -13.01
N THR A 357 -40.91 -0.39 -12.86
CA THR A 357 -42.17 -0.87 -12.28
C THR A 357 -42.77 -1.96 -13.16
N ASN A 358 -42.29 -3.20 -13.05
CA ASN A 358 -43.05 -4.38 -13.47
C ASN A 358 -44.09 -4.68 -12.39
N ARG A 359 -45.09 -3.79 -12.25
CA ARG A 359 -46.34 -4.08 -11.54
C ARG A 359 -47.39 -4.53 -12.54
N THR A 360 -47.31 -5.81 -12.90
CA THR A 360 -48.41 -6.66 -13.36
C THR A 360 -47.98 -8.05 -12.95
N THR A 361 -48.39 -8.56 -11.79
CA THR A 361 -49.75 -9.08 -11.53
C THR A 361 -50.07 -9.07 -10.03
N PRO A 362 -51.35 -8.91 -9.62
CA PRO A 362 -51.76 -9.25 -8.27
C PRO A 362 -51.84 -10.76 -8.15
N VAL A 363 -50.89 -11.38 -7.44
CA VAL A 363 -51.11 -12.73 -6.91
C VAL A 363 -52.05 -12.56 -5.72
N ALA A 364 -53.29 -13.02 -5.91
CA ALA A 364 -54.24 -13.17 -4.83
C ALA A 364 -53.64 -14.15 -3.79
N ILE A 365 -53.18 -13.61 -2.66
CA ILE A 365 -52.88 -14.41 -1.47
C ILE A 365 -54.18 -14.48 -0.67
N THR A 366 -54.94 -15.54 -0.93
CA THR A 366 -56.04 -15.99 -0.07
C THR A 366 -55.47 -16.36 1.29
N GLY A 367 -56.21 -16.01 2.34
CA GLY A 367 -55.71 -15.85 3.70
C GLY A 367 -55.14 -17.11 4.36
N MET A 368 -54.31 -16.87 5.38
CA MET A 368 -54.49 -17.44 6.70
C MET A 368 -53.88 -16.49 7.74
N ALA A 369 -54.71 -16.07 8.68
CA ALA A 369 -54.37 -15.24 9.81
C ALA A 369 -53.77 -16.09 10.93
N ILE A 370 -52.59 -15.69 11.43
CA ILE A 370 -52.05 -15.95 12.78
C ILE A 370 -51.11 -14.74 13.00
N GLY A 371 -51.26 -13.82 13.96
CA GLY A 371 -51.74 -13.91 15.33
C GLY A 371 -50.56 -13.57 16.26
N GLY A 372 -50.49 -12.32 16.75
CA GLY A 372 -49.54 -11.85 17.78
C GLY A 372 -48.57 -10.79 17.25
N GLY A 373 -48.49 -9.54 17.72
CA GLY A 373 -48.85 -8.98 19.02
C GLY A 373 -47.56 -8.54 19.73
N GLY A 374 -47.17 -7.27 19.59
CA GLY A 374 -45.96 -6.74 20.24
C GLY A 374 -45.73 -5.25 19.95
N THR A 375 -46.32 -4.41 20.80
CA THR A 375 -46.17 -2.95 20.88
C THR A 375 -44.93 -2.52 21.70
N PHE A 376 -44.56 -1.23 21.56
CA PHE A 376 -43.62 -0.38 22.33
C PHE A 376 -42.19 -0.27 21.76
N GLY A 377 -41.58 0.92 21.66
CA GLY A 377 -42.00 2.26 22.06
C GLY A 377 -40.99 3.32 21.60
N ILE A 378 -41.50 4.50 21.29
CA ILE A 378 -40.75 5.73 21.00
C ILE A 378 -40.36 6.37 22.34
N GLY A 379 -39.10 6.75 22.49
CA GLY A 379 -38.58 7.53 23.60
C GLY A 379 -37.65 8.62 23.09
N LYS A 380 -38.00 9.86 23.46
CA LYS A 380 -37.41 11.17 23.16
C LYS A 380 -35.89 11.25 23.01
#